data_AF-A0A914K7Y9-F1
#
_entry.id   AF-A0A914K7Y9-F1
#
_cell.length_a   1.000
_cell.length_b   1.000
_cell.length_c   1.000
_cell.angle_alpha   90.00
_cell.angle_beta   90.00
_cell.angle_gamma   90.00
#
_symmetry.space_group_name_H-M   'P 1'
#
loop_
_entity.id
_entity.type
_entity.pdbx_description
1 polymer ?
#
loop_
_entity_poly.entity_id
_entity_poly.type
_entity_poly.pdbx_seq_one_letter_code
_entity_poly.pdbx_strand_id
1 'polypeptide(L)'
;ASGKKLELMVLSSLYHIEITPSDVGIHDRIVVQEVIKQMAQAQQINSESQKPFKVVILMEADNLTRDAQHALRRTMEKYAGTCKIILCCNSVSKVIEPLRSRCMVVRIAAPTEVDMKACLNLIAIQENLELSDQFLSAVYDRSAGNLRRAIMLLEATVAQNGQKLINTRVVEPDWQVYLRETAAQILRQQSAESLVKVRSRVYECLSRCIPTSVIFEELLDALLPHCDAAIRKSVIDAAAHFEHTSRLGSKDIYHLDAFIATFMSIYKDFLSTGKH
;
A
#
# COMPACT_ATOMS: atom_id res chain seq x y z
N ALA A 1 -13.47 9.15 31.52
CA ALA A 1 -13.17 8.37 30.31
C ALA A 1 -14.08 8.88 29.19
N SER A 2 -13.51 9.46 28.14
CA SER A 2 -14.29 10.08 27.06
C SER A 2 -15.13 9.01 26.37
N GLY A 3 -16.46 9.13 26.44
CA GLY A 3 -17.45 8.26 25.80
C GLY A 3 -17.52 8.47 24.28
N LYS A 4 -16.36 8.58 23.62
CA LYS A 4 -16.27 8.75 22.18
C LYS A 4 -16.65 7.43 21.52
N LYS A 5 -17.75 7.40 20.77
CA LYS A 5 -18.14 6.25 19.97
C LYS A 5 -17.12 6.11 18.84
N LEU A 6 -16.47 4.96 18.78
CA LEU A 6 -15.57 4.57 17.70
C LEU A 6 -16.33 3.57 16.84
N GLU A 7 -16.42 3.85 15.55
CA GLU A 7 -16.96 2.92 14.56
C GLU A 7 -15.79 2.18 13.93
N LEU A 8 -15.88 0.86 13.91
CA LEU A 8 -14.87 -0.02 13.36
C LEU A 8 -15.58 -1.11 12.55
N MET A 9 -15.11 -1.33 11.32
CA MET A 9 -15.58 -2.44 10.51
C MET A 9 -15.03 -3.75 11.10
N VAL A 10 -15.93 -4.69 11.40
CA VAL A 10 -15.59 -6.02 11.91
C VAL A 10 -16.19 -7.04 10.98
N LEU A 11 -15.35 -7.95 10.46
CA LEU A 11 -15.82 -9.14 9.78
C LEU A 11 -15.82 -10.28 10.81
N SER A 12 -16.99 -10.81 11.12
CA SER A 12 -17.13 -11.87 12.13
C SER A 12 -17.74 -13.13 11.54
N SER A 13 -17.16 -14.27 11.89
CA SER A 13 -17.78 -15.59 11.72
C SER A 13 -17.94 -16.29 13.08
N LEU A 14 -18.48 -17.50 13.06
CA LEU A 14 -18.61 -18.35 14.25
C LEU A 14 -17.24 -18.69 14.91
N TYR A 15 -16.16 -18.70 14.11
CA TYR A 15 -14.85 -19.21 14.53
C TYR A 15 -13.77 -18.15 14.61
N HIS A 16 -13.89 -17.09 13.81
CA HIS A 16 -12.88 -16.05 13.71
C HIS A 16 -13.49 -14.67 13.55
N ILE A 17 -12.69 -13.67 13.89
CA ILE A 17 -12.96 -12.28 13.63
C ILE A 17 -11.76 -11.66 12.93
N GLU A 18 -12.03 -10.83 11.93
CA GLU A 18 -11.06 -10.00 11.24
C GLU A 18 -11.37 -8.53 11.52
N ILE A 19 -10.32 -7.79 11.89
CA ILE A 19 -10.37 -6.35 12.15
C ILE A 19 -9.12 -5.64 11.63
N THR A 20 -9.30 -4.38 11.25
CA THR A 20 -8.22 -3.44 10.89
C THR A 20 -8.16 -2.33 11.95
N PRO A 21 -7.40 -2.52 13.04
CA PRO A 21 -7.36 -1.56 14.14
C PRO A 21 -6.63 -0.25 13.81
N SER A 22 -5.89 -0.18 12.71
CA SER A 22 -5.23 1.04 12.23
C SER A 22 -6.23 2.13 11.81
N ASP A 23 -7.44 1.76 11.39
CA ASP A 23 -8.47 2.69 10.90
C ASP A 23 -8.94 3.70 11.96
N VAL A 24 -8.82 3.36 13.24
CA VAL A 24 -9.21 4.24 14.37
C VAL A 24 -8.07 5.16 14.82
N GLY A 25 -6.94 5.15 14.12
CA GLY A 25 -5.77 6.00 14.40
C GLY A 25 -5.24 5.83 15.82
N ILE A 26 -5.14 6.93 16.57
CA ILE A 26 -4.52 6.98 17.92
C ILE A 26 -5.31 6.16 18.97
N HIS A 27 -6.53 5.74 18.64
CA HIS A 27 -7.38 4.97 19.54
C HIS A 27 -7.25 3.44 19.35
N ASP A 28 -6.36 3.01 18.45
CA ASP A 28 -6.03 1.61 18.14
C ASP A 28 -5.77 0.74 19.38
N ARG A 29 -5.07 1.28 20.39
CA ARG A 29 -4.76 0.59 21.65
C ARG A 29 -6.01 0.08 22.36
N ILE A 30 -7.05 0.90 22.42
CA ILE A 30 -8.28 0.58 23.15
C ILE A 30 -9.07 -0.49 22.39
N VAL A 31 -9.17 -0.33 21.07
CA VAL A 31 -9.85 -1.29 20.19
C VAL A 31 -9.25 -2.68 20.31
N VAL A 32 -7.92 -2.79 20.21
CA VAL A 32 -7.24 -4.08 20.31
C VAL A 32 -7.48 -4.75 21.66
N GLN A 33 -7.45 -4.00 22.76
CA GLN A 33 -7.70 -4.56 24.08
C GLN A 33 -9.15 -5.01 24.27
N GLU A 34 -10.11 -4.20 23.86
CA GLU A 34 -11.53 -4.47 24.10
C GLU A 34 -12.04 -5.60 23.19
N VAL A 35 -11.64 -5.63 21.92
CA VAL A 35 -12.05 -6.70 21.00
C VAL A 35 -11.51 -8.05 21.48
N ILE A 36 -10.23 -8.16 21.83
CA ILE A 36 -9.67 -9.43 22.29
C ILE A 36 -10.31 -9.84 23.64
N LYS A 37 -10.59 -8.88 24.52
CA LYS A 37 -11.28 -9.17 25.79
C LYS A 37 -12.71 -9.68 25.56
N GLN A 38 -13.49 -9.07 24.67
CA GLN A 38 -14.82 -9.54 24.32
C GLN A 38 -14.77 -10.94 23.71
N MET A 39 -13.79 -11.21 22.85
CA MET A 39 -13.62 -12.54 22.25
C MET A 39 -13.22 -13.61 23.26
N ALA A 40 -12.35 -13.27 24.22
CA ALA A 40 -11.97 -14.19 25.27
C ALA A 40 -13.11 -14.48 26.26
N GLN A 41 -14.05 -13.53 26.44
CA GLN A 41 -15.23 -13.70 27.29
C GLN A 41 -16.38 -14.42 26.60
N ALA A 42 -16.44 -14.39 25.26
CA ALA A 42 -17.44 -15.09 24.48
C ALA A 42 -17.25 -16.62 24.58
N GLN A 43 -17.77 -17.21 25.66
CA GLN A 43 -17.74 -18.66 25.90
C GLN A 43 -18.39 -19.42 24.74
N GLN A 44 -17.73 -20.49 24.30
CA GLN A 44 -18.31 -21.43 23.34
C GLN A 44 -19.37 -22.27 24.07
N ILE A 45 -20.63 -22.09 23.68
CA ILE A 45 -21.78 -22.76 24.29
C ILE A 45 -21.76 -24.28 24.01
N ASN A 46 -21.07 -24.71 22.94
CA ASN A 46 -20.97 -26.11 22.51
C ASN A 46 -19.51 -26.58 22.51
N SER A 47 -19.06 -27.19 23.61
CA SER A 47 -17.68 -27.66 23.77
C SER A 47 -17.37 -28.98 23.04
N GLU A 48 -18.38 -29.68 22.52
CA GLU A 48 -18.20 -31.02 21.93
C GLU A 48 -17.89 -31.03 20.43
N SER A 49 -18.23 -29.96 19.69
CA SER A 49 -18.06 -29.89 18.23
C SER A 49 -17.11 -28.78 17.74
N GLN A 50 -16.61 -27.93 18.63
CA GLN A 50 -15.78 -26.78 18.28
C GLN A 50 -14.41 -26.83 18.95
N LYS A 51 -13.37 -26.37 18.24
CA LYS A 51 -12.03 -26.19 18.81
C LYS A 51 -12.12 -25.19 19.97
N PRO A 52 -11.38 -25.38 21.08
CA PRO A 52 -11.52 -24.60 22.32
C PRO A 52 -11.01 -23.16 22.23
N PHE A 53 -10.72 -22.66 21.02
CA PHE A 53 -10.20 -21.33 20.79
C PHE A 53 -10.89 -20.65 19.60
N LYS A 54 -10.96 -19.32 19.66
CA LYS A 54 -11.33 -18.46 18.52
C LYS A 54 -10.09 -17.83 17.89
N VAL A 55 -10.16 -17.50 16.60
CA VAL A 55 -9.07 -16.84 15.87
C VAL A 55 -9.37 -15.36 15.71
N VAL A 56 -8.41 -14.50 16.03
CA VAL A 56 -8.47 -13.06 15.77
C VAL A 56 -7.44 -12.71 14.72
N ILE A 57 -7.88 -12.17 13.59
CA ILE A 57 -7.06 -11.72 12.48
C ILE A 57 -6.96 -10.20 12.59
N LEU A 58 -5.74 -9.71 12.79
CA LEU A 58 -5.43 -8.28 12.80
C LEU A 58 -4.76 -7.92 11.48
N MET A 59 -5.47 -7.15 10.66
CA MET A 59 -4.96 -6.62 9.40
C MET A 59 -4.14 -5.35 9.66
N GLU A 60 -3.13 -5.13 8.82
CA GLU A 60 -2.23 -3.97 8.89
C GLU A 60 -1.57 -3.76 10.27
N ALA A 61 -1.13 -4.85 10.90
CA ALA A 61 -0.54 -4.79 12.23
C ALA A 61 0.75 -3.92 12.31
N ASP A 62 1.38 -3.63 11.17
CA ASP A 62 2.53 -2.72 11.05
C ASP A 62 2.18 -1.23 11.11
N ASN A 63 0.89 -0.88 10.95
CA ASN A 63 0.38 0.47 11.13
C ASN A 63 -0.06 0.77 12.57
N LEU A 64 -0.05 -0.23 13.46
CA LEU A 64 -0.34 -0.05 14.88
C LEU A 64 0.71 0.80 15.58
N THR A 65 0.25 1.68 16.46
CA THR A 65 1.12 2.46 17.36
C THR A 65 1.94 1.55 18.27
N ARG A 66 3.13 1.99 18.68
CA ARG A 66 3.99 1.22 19.60
C ARG A 66 3.25 0.88 20.91
N ASP A 67 2.43 1.80 21.41
CA ASP A 67 1.62 1.59 22.61
C ASP A 67 0.54 0.53 22.40
N ALA A 68 -0.11 0.51 21.23
CA ALA A 68 -1.05 -0.55 20.85
C ALA A 68 -0.36 -1.90 20.70
N GLN A 69 0.84 -1.96 20.11
CA GLN A 69 1.62 -3.20 20.02
C GLN A 69 2.04 -3.73 21.40
N HIS A 70 2.45 -2.85 22.33
CA HIS A 70 2.73 -3.24 23.72
C HIS A 70 1.48 -3.70 24.48
N ALA A 71 0.33 -3.08 24.23
CA ALA A 71 -0.95 -3.52 24.77
C ALA A 71 -1.36 -4.89 24.21
N LEU A 72 -1.25 -5.08 22.90
CA LEU A 72 -1.51 -6.34 22.20
C LEU A 72 -0.70 -7.49 22.80
N ARG A 73 0.60 -7.29 23.04
CA ARG A 73 1.47 -8.29 23.68
C ARG A 73 0.89 -8.78 25.01
N ARG A 74 0.49 -7.86 25.90
CA ARG A 74 -0.06 -8.21 27.23
C ARG A 74 -1.36 -9.00 27.10
N THR A 75 -2.21 -8.59 26.16
CA THR A 75 -3.50 -9.23 25.91
C THR A 75 -3.34 -10.62 25.28
N MET A 76 -2.38 -10.78 24.36
CA MET A 76 -2.02 -12.07 23.77
C MET A 76 -1.59 -13.07 24.83
N GLU A 77 -0.72 -12.67 25.77
CA GLU A 77 -0.26 -13.56 26.84
C GLU A 77 -1.40 -13.95 27.78
N LYS A 78 -2.26 -12.98 28.15
CA LYS A 78 -3.38 -13.21 29.06
C LYS A 78 -4.43 -14.19 28.50
N TYR A 79 -4.66 -14.18 27.19
CA TYR A 79 -5.73 -14.95 26.54
C TYR A 79 -5.23 -16.02 25.55
N ALA A 80 -3.96 -16.44 25.66
CA ALA A 80 -3.34 -17.42 24.74
C ALA A 80 -4.03 -18.81 24.72
N GLY A 81 -4.76 -19.14 25.79
CA GLY A 81 -5.52 -20.39 25.91
C GLY A 81 -6.84 -20.39 25.15
N THR A 82 -7.53 -19.25 25.10
CA THR A 82 -8.89 -19.12 24.53
C THR A 82 -8.90 -18.42 23.16
N CYS A 83 -7.84 -17.68 22.82
CA CYS A 83 -7.73 -16.95 21.56
C CYS A 83 -6.37 -17.23 20.88
N LYS A 84 -6.41 -17.43 19.56
CA LYS A 84 -5.22 -17.44 18.70
C LYS A 84 -5.24 -16.19 17.83
N ILE A 85 -4.09 -15.55 17.65
CA ILE A 85 -3.99 -14.30 16.91
C ILE A 85 -3.15 -14.51 15.65
N ILE A 86 -3.66 -14.04 14.51
CA ILE A 86 -2.96 -13.95 13.24
C ILE A 86 -2.71 -12.47 12.98
N LEU A 87 -1.43 -12.10 12.80
CA LEU A 87 -1.03 -10.72 12.49
C LEU A 87 -0.64 -10.65 11.01
N CYS A 88 -1.42 -9.91 10.23
CA CYS A 88 -1.10 -9.63 8.84
C CYS A 88 -0.37 -8.28 8.77
N CYS A 89 0.87 -8.29 8.27
CA CYS A 89 1.67 -7.08 8.12
C CYS A 89 2.55 -7.16 6.87
N ASN A 90 2.83 -6.01 6.27
CA ASN A 90 3.68 -5.92 5.07
C ASN A 90 5.15 -5.70 5.45
N SER A 91 5.42 -4.99 6.55
CA SER A 91 6.79 -4.73 7.03
C SER A 91 7.01 -5.25 8.44
N VAL A 92 7.73 -6.38 8.55
CA VAL A 92 8.10 -6.98 9.85
C VAL A 92 8.97 -6.04 10.69
N SER A 93 9.74 -5.14 10.07
CA SER A 93 10.60 -4.18 10.77
C SER A 93 9.84 -3.15 11.62
N LYS A 94 8.54 -2.91 11.32
CA LYS A 94 7.69 -2.02 12.10
C LYS A 94 7.03 -2.70 13.31
N VAL A 95 7.11 -4.03 13.39
CA VAL A 95 6.58 -4.81 14.50
C VAL A 95 7.64 -4.95 15.60
N ILE A 96 7.27 -4.66 16.85
CA ILE A 96 8.18 -4.73 17.98
C ILE A 96 8.69 -6.17 18.21
N GLU A 97 9.97 -6.29 18.59
CA GLU A 97 10.61 -7.59 18.88
C GLU A 97 9.80 -8.50 19.81
N PRO A 98 9.18 -7.99 20.90
CA PRO A 98 8.42 -8.82 21.81
C PRO A 98 7.20 -9.51 21.18
N LEU A 99 6.60 -8.94 20.12
CA LEU A 99 5.53 -9.61 19.39
C LEU A 99 6.11 -10.67 18.46
N ARG A 100 7.15 -10.32 17.71
CA ARG A 100 7.82 -11.24 16.78
C ARG A 100 8.31 -12.50 17.45
N SER A 101 8.89 -12.39 18.65
CA SER A 101 9.41 -13.54 19.41
C SER A 101 8.32 -14.52 19.87
N ARG A 102 7.04 -14.13 19.82
CA ARG A 102 5.88 -14.94 20.28
C ARG A 102 5.05 -15.49 19.14
N CYS A 103 5.36 -15.09 17.91
CA CYS A 103 4.63 -15.48 16.71
C CYS A 103 5.50 -16.40 15.83
N MET A 104 4.85 -17.34 15.16
CA MET A 104 5.47 -18.02 14.03
C MET A 104 5.47 -17.05 12.84
N VAL A 105 6.65 -16.71 12.34
CA VAL A 105 6.79 -15.79 11.21
C VAL A 105 6.66 -16.57 9.91
N VAL A 106 5.58 -16.31 9.17
CA VAL A 106 5.35 -16.86 7.82
C VAL A 106 5.60 -15.73 6.83
N ARG A 107 6.64 -15.87 5.99
CA ARG A 107 6.94 -14.91 4.93
C ARG A 107 6.28 -15.36 3.63
N ILE A 108 5.39 -14.54 3.10
CA ILE A 108 4.78 -14.73 1.78
C ILE A 108 5.53 -13.83 0.80
N ALA A 109 6.26 -14.42 -0.15
CA ALA A 109 6.94 -13.67 -1.20
C ALA A 109 5.95 -13.26 -2.30
N ALA A 110 6.28 -12.18 -3.03
CA ALA A 110 5.54 -11.84 -4.24
C ALA A 110 5.66 -12.99 -5.27
N PRO A 111 4.60 -13.30 -6.02
CA PRO A 111 4.62 -14.33 -7.05
C PRO A 111 5.65 -14.00 -8.14
N THR A 112 6.26 -15.05 -8.70
CA THR A 112 7.14 -14.89 -9.87
C THR A 112 6.32 -14.57 -11.11
N GLU A 113 6.98 -14.11 -12.17
CA GLU A 113 6.32 -13.90 -13.47
C GLU A 113 5.62 -15.18 -13.97
N VAL A 114 6.26 -16.33 -13.81
CA VAL A 114 5.73 -17.62 -14.23
C VAL A 114 4.46 -17.98 -13.45
N ASP A 115 4.49 -17.83 -12.12
CA ASP A 115 3.34 -18.13 -11.26
C ASP A 115 2.17 -17.18 -11.55
N MET A 116 2.46 -15.89 -11.74
CA MET A 116 1.45 -14.89 -12.07
C MET A 116 0.80 -15.18 -13.42
N LYS A 117 1.60 -15.50 -14.45
CA LYS A 117 1.10 -15.89 -15.77
C LYS A 117 0.24 -17.15 -15.69
N ALA A 118 0.65 -18.15 -14.91
CA ALA A 118 -0.13 -19.35 -14.69
C ALA A 118 -1.50 -19.03 -14.05
N CYS A 119 -1.54 -18.18 -13.02
CA CYS A 119 -2.80 -17.74 -12.41
C CYS A 119 -3.69 -16.97 -13.40
N LEU A 120 -3.13 -16.04 -14.18
CA LEU A 120 -3.90 -15.29 -15.19
C LEU A 120 -4.42 -16.18 -16.32
N ASN A 121 -3.66 -17.20 -16.73
CA ASN A 121 -4.10 -18.19 -17.71
C ASN A 121 -5.24 -19.06 -17.17
N LEU A 122 -5.23 -19.43 -15.89
CA LEU A 122 -6.36 -20.15 -15.28
C LEU A 122 -7.64 -19.32 -15.32
N ILE A 123 -7.54 -18.02 -15.02
CA ILE A 123 -8.67 -17.09 -15.11
C ILE A 123 -9.13 -16.96 -16.58
N ALA A 124 -8.19 -16.84 -17.51
CA ALA A 124 -8.49 -16.75 -18.94
C ALA A 124 -9.25 -17.96 -19.47
N ILE A 125 -8.87 -19.18 -19.05
CA ILE A 125 -9.57 -20.40 -19.45
C ILE A 125 -10.99 -20.43 -18.87
N GLN A 126 -11.18 -20.03 -17.62
CA GLN A 126 -12.50 -20.02 -16.97
C GLN A 126 -13.44 -18.99 -17.60
N GLU A 127 -12.91 -17.82 -17.97
CA GLU A 127 -13.66 -16.70 -18.54
C GLU A 127 -13.70 -16.69 -20.08
N ASN A 128 -13.14 -17.72 -20.74
CA ASN A 128 -13.00 -17.84 -22.20
C ASN A 128 -12.33 -16.61 -22.87
N LEU A 129 -11.21 -16.15 -22.31
CA LEU A 129 -10.43 -15.03 -22.82
C LEU A 129 -9.31 -15.49 -23.76
N GLU A 130 -9.10 -14.77 -24.87
CA GLU A 130 -7.97 -14.98 -25.77
C GLU A 130 -6.84 -14.00 -25.38
N LEU A 131 -5.85 -14.48 -24.61
CA LEU A 131 -4.69 -13.69 -24.17
C LEU A 131 -3.44 -14.01 -25.00
N SER A 132 -2.64 -13.00 -25.34
CA SER A 132 -1.29 -13.21 -25.87
C SER A 132 -0.24 -13.21 -24.76
N ASP A 133 0.85 -13.97 -24.95
CA ASP A 133 1.98 -13.98 -24.01
C ASP A 133 2.61 -12.59 -23.85
N GLN A 134 2.62 -11.78 -24.92
CA GLN A 134 3.10 -10.40 -24.88
C GLN A 134 2.24 -9.53 -23.95
N PHE A 135 0.92 -9.72 -24.00
CA PHE A 135 -0.01 -9.02 -23.11
C PHE A 135 0.21 -9.45 -21.66
N LEU A 136 0.38 -10.74 -21.39
CA LEU A 136 0.66 -11.25 -20.06
C LEU A 136 1.97 -10.71 -19.47
N SER A 137 3.04 -10.63 -20.27
CA SER A 137 4.29 -9.97 -19.85
C SER A 137 4.07 -8.50 -19.52
N ALA A 138 3.32 -7.77 -20.37
CA ALA A 138 3.02 -6.36 -20.12
C ALA A 138 2.20 -6.14 -18.83
N VAL A 139 1.24 -7.04 -18.52
CA VAL A 139 0.49 -6.99 -17.26
C VAL A 139 1.41 -7.27 -16.07
N TYR A 140 2.35 -8.20 -16.18
CA TYR A 140 3.34 -8.46 -15.14
C TYR A 140 4.20 -7.21 -14.86
N ASP A 141 4.77 -6.60 -15.91
CA ASP A 141 5.59 -5.39 -15.80
C ASP A 141 4.81 -4.23 -15.15
N ARG A 142 3.52 -4.08 -15.48
CA ARG A 142 2.66 -3.00 -14.93
C ARG A 142 2.10 -3.27 -13.54
N SER A 143 2.11 -4.52 -13.10
CA SER A 143 1.65 -4.93 -11.78
C SER A 143 2.79 -5.07 -10.76
N ALA A 144 4.05 -5.14 -11.22
CA ALA A 144 5.25 -5.23 -10.38
C ALA A 144 5.15 -6.35 -9.32
N GLY A 145 4.63 -7.52 -9.71
CA GLY A 145 4.46 -8.66 -8.81
C GLY A 145 3.21 -8.60 -7.91
N ASN A 146 2.35 -7.59 -8.05
CA ASN A 146 1.07 -7.52 -7.34
C ASN A 146 -0.04 -8.25 -8.10
N LEU A 147 -0.37 -9.47 -7.67
CA LEU A 147 -1.38 -10.30 -8.33
C LEU A 147 -2.79 -9.66 -8.33
N ARG A 148 -3.17 -8.98 -7.24
CA ARG A 148 -4.46 -8.26 -7.18
C ARG A 148 -4.52 -7.19 -8.27
N ARG A 149 -3.46 -6.40 -8.40
CA ARG A 149 -3.35 -5.37 -9.43
C ARG A 149 -3.37 -6.01 -10.83
N ALA A 150 -2.64 -7.10 -11.04
CA ALA A 150 -2.65 -7.82 -12.33
C ALA A 150 -4.05 -8.27 -12.76
N ILE A 151 -4.83 -8.85 -11.84
CA ILE A 151 -6.21 -9.28 -12.10
C ILE A 151 -7.10 -8.06 -12.42
N MET A 152 -7.00 -6.99 -11.63
CA MET A 152 -7.78 -5.77 -11.88
C MET A 152 -7.44 -5.11 -13.23
N LEU A 153 -6.16 -5.12 -13.63
CA LEU A 153 -5.72 -4.60 -14.93
C LEU A 153 -6.27 -5.47 -16.08
N LEU A 154 -6.27 -6.80 -15.91
CA LEU A 154 -6.87 -7.72 -16.88
C LEU A 154 -8.37 -7.44 -17.03
N GLU A 155 -9.11 -7.39 -15.93
CA GLU A 155 -10.56 -7.11 -15.92
C GLU A 155 -10.89 -5.76 -16.57
N ALA A 156 -10.15 -4.70 -16.23
CA ALA A 156 -10.33 -3.37 -16.82
C ALA A 156 -10.07 -3.38 -18.34
N THR A 157 -9.04 -4.11 -18.78
CA THR A 157 -8.69 -4.20 -20.20
C THR A 157 -9.75 -4.99 -20.99
N VAL A 158 -10.28 -6.07 -20.42
CA VAL A 158 -11.39 -6.84 -21.00
C VAL A 158 -12.66 -5.98 -21.09
N ALA A 159 -12.98 -5.21 -20.05
CA ALA A 159 -14.15 -4.34 -20.04
C ALA A 159 -14.11 -3.27 -21.16
N GLN A 160 -12.92 -2.78 -21.52
CA GLN A 160 -12.77 -1.77 -22.56
C GLN A 160 -12.67 -2.35 -23.98
N ASN A 161 -11.99 -3.49 -24.16
CA ASN A 161 -11.61 -4.00 -25.49
C ASN A 161 -12.28 -5.33 -25.86
N GLY A 162 -13.08 -5.91 -24.97
CA GLY A 162 -13.69 -7.22 -25.14
C GLY A 162 -12.72 -8.37 -24.86
N GLN A 163 -13.09 -9.56 -25.33
CA GLN A 163 -12.45 -10.84 -24.92
C GLN A 163 -11.15 -11.17 -25.68
N LYS A 164 -10.81 -10.43 -26.75
CA LYS A 164 -9.64 -10.70 -27.60
C LYS A 164 -8.51 -9.71 -27.34
N LEU A 165 -7.49 -10.14 -26.61
CA LEU A 165 -6.41 -9.28 -26.10
C LEU A 165 -5.04 -9.61 -26.74
N ILE A 166 -5.02 -9.75 -28.06
CA ILE A 166 -3.84 -10.23 -28.80
C ILE A 166 -2.78 -9.13 -28.96
N ASN A 167 -3.19 -7.86 -29.14
CA ASN A 167 -2.33 -6.68 -29.32
C ASN A 167 -2.82 -5.45 -28.54
N THR A 168 -3.50 -5.69 -27.41
CA THR A 168 -4.15 -4.63 -26.65
C THR A 168 -3.18 -4.01 -25.67
N ARG A 169 -3.19 -2.68 -25.54
CA ARG A 169 -2.44 -2.00 -24.49
C ARG A 169 -3.14 -2.22 -23.15
N VAL A 170 -2.36 -2.56 -22.13
CA VAL A 170 -2.87 -2.68 -20.76
C VAL A 170 -3.46 -1.34 -20.33
N VAL A 171 -4.70 -1.36 -19.83
CA VAL A 171 -5.36 -0.17 -19.30
C VAL A 171 -4.68 0.22 -18.00
N GLU A 172 -4.19 1.46 -17.91
CA GLU A 172 -3.57 1.98 -16.70
C GLU A 172 -4.58 2.78 -15.88
N PRO A 173 -4.48 2.78 -14.54
CA PRO A 173 -5.35 3.60 -13.69
C PRO A 173 -5.21 5.10 -14.01
N ASP A 174 -6.32 5.82 -14.04
CA ASP A 174 -6.37 7.26 -14.36
C ASP A 174 -5.39 8.09 -13.53
N TRP A 175 -5.30 7.79 -12.24
CA TRP A 175 -4.42 8.50 -11.32
C TRP A 175 -2.94 8.34 -11.66
N GLN A 176 -2.55 7.17 -12.19
CA GLN A 176 -1.17 6.89 -12.58
C GLN A 176 -0.81 7.63 -13.87
N VAL A 177 -1.73 7.65 -14.84
CA VAL A 177 -1.58 8.47 -16.07
C VAL A 177 -1.47 9.95 -15.69
N TYR A 178 -2.34 10.42 -14.80
CA TYR A 178 -2.35 11.80 -14.32
C TYR A 178 -1.04 12.21 -13.63
N LEU A 179 -0.45 11.33 -12.80
CA LEU A 179 0.84 11.57 -12.16
C LEU A 179 2.00 11.56 -13.17
N ARG A 180 1.97 10.68 -14.17
CA ARG A 180 2.98 10.64 -15.24
C ARG A 180 2.96 11.92 -16.09
N GLU A 181 1.77 12.42 -16.42
CA GLU A 181 1.62 13.73 -17.05
C GLU A 181 2.13 14.87 -16.17
N THR A 182 1.90 14.77 -14.86
CA THR A 182 2.42 15.74 -13.89
C THR A 182 3.95 15.75 -13.89
N ALA A 183 4.59 14.56 -13.88
CA ALA A 183 6.03 14.42 -14.02
C ALA A 183 6.54 15.02 -15.35
N ALA A 184 5.83 14.80 -16.46
CA ALA A 184 6.17 15.42 -17.74
C ALA A 184 6.11 16.95 -17.69
N GLN A 185 5.15 17.55 -16.97
CA GLN A 185 5.10 19.00 -16.75
C GLN A 185 6.29 19.50 -15.92
N ILE A 186 6.68 18.75 -14.88
CA ILE A 186 7.85 19.05 -14.05
C ILE A 186 9.14 19.04 -14.89
N LEU A 187 9.28 18.08 -15.80
CA LEU A 187 10.44 17.95 -16.69
C LEU A 187 10.48 19.03 -17.77
N ARG A 188 9.30 19.47 -18.25
CA ARG A 188 9.21 20.45 -19.34
C ARG A 188 9.59 21.87 -18.91
N GLN A 189 9.25 22.30 -17.70
CA GLN A 189 9.48 23.68 -17.28
C GLN A 189 9.74 23.82 -15.77
N GLN A 190 10.94 24.27 -15.41
CA GLN A 190 11.38 24.51 -14.03
C GLN A 190 11.26 26.01 -13.67
N SER A 191 10.01 26.47 -13.50
CA SER A 191 9.70 27.86 -13.12
C SER A 191 8.73 27.90 -11.94
N ALA A 192 8.70 29.02 -11.22
CA ALA A 192 7.75 29.23 -10.11
C ALA A 192 6.30 29.12 -10.57
N GLU A 193 5.97 29.59 -11.78
CA GLU A 193 4.61 29.46 -12.34
C GLU A 193 4.24 28.00 -12.62
N SER A 194 5.18 27.22 -13.17
CA SER A 194 4.99 25.77 -13.39
C SER A 194 4.77 25.04 -12.06
N LEU A 195 5.54 25.39 -11.03
CA LEU A 195 5.39 24.81 -9.68
C LEU A 195 3.98 25.03 -9.11
N VAL A 196 3.38 26.21 -9.30
CA VAL A 196 2.00 26.47 -8.85
C VAL A 196 1.00 25.55 -9.58
N LYS A 197 1.16 25.34 -10.90
CA LYS A 197 0.30 24.44 -11.69
C LYS A 197 0.45 22.99 -11.22
N VAL A 198 1.69 22.54 -11.02
CA VAL A 198 1.97 21.20 -10.52
C VAL A 198 1.41 20.98 -9.12
N ARG A 199 1.51 21.97 -8.23
CA ARG A 199 0.90 21.92 -6.89
C ARG A 199 -0.60 21.67 -6.94
N SER A 200 -1.32 22.34 -7.84
CA SER A 200 -2.76 22.09 -8.02
C SER A 200 -3.05 20.65 -8.43
N ARG A 201 -2.24 20.07 -9.32
CA ARG A 201 -2.38 18.68 -9.74
C ARG A 201 -2.14 17.69 -8.61
N VAL A 202 -1.07 17.90 -7.83
CA VAL A 202 -0.76 17.05 -6.67
C VAL A 202 -1.86 17.16 -5.60
N TYR A 203 -2.40 18.35 -5.39
CA TYR A 203 -3.53 18.56 -4.48
C TYR A 203 -4.78 17.78 -4.94
N GLU A 204 -5.04 17.73 -6.26
CA GLU A 204 -6.12 16.92 -6.81
C GLU A 204 -5.92 15.43 -6.51
N CYS A 205 -4.70 14.90 -6.64
CA CYS A 205 -4.38 13.53 -6.26
C CYS A 205 -4.66 13.24 -4.77
N LEU A 206 -4.22 14.14 -3.87
CA LEU A 206 -4.48 14.01 -2.45
C LEU A 206 -5.99 14.07 -2.13
N SER A 207 -6.74 14.93 -2.83
CA SER A 207 -8.19 15.04 -2.65
C SER A 207 -8.95 13.78 -3.07
N ARG A 208 -8.36 12.97 -3.97
CA ARG A 208 -8.87 11.65 -4.39
C ARG A 208 -8.38 10.51 -3.49
N CYS A 209 -7.86 10.82 -2.30
CA CYS A 209 -7.36 9.87 -1.31
C CYS A 209 -6.22 8.96 -1.81
N ILE A 210 -5.41 9.44 -2.74
CA ILE A 210 -4.20 8.72 -3.16
C ILE A 210 -3.14 8.90 -2.08
N PRO A 211 -2.58 7.82 -1.51
CA PRO A 211 -1.57 7.94 -0.46
C PRO A 211 -0.35 8.71 -0.93
N THR A 212 0.17 9.58 -0.06
CA THR A 212 1.34 10.41 -0.34
C THR A 212 2.58 9.60 -0.73
N SER A 213 2.79 8.44 -0.10
CA SER A 213 3.89 7.53 -0.45
C SER A 213 3.80 7.03 -1.90
N VAL A 214 2.57 6.75 -2.38
CA VAL A 214 2.33 6.30 -3.76
C VAL A 214 2.60 7.43 -4.74
N ILE A 215 2.22 8.66 -4.39
CA ILE A 215 2.53 9.84 -5.22
C ILE A 215 4.05 10.05 -5.33
N PHE A 216 4.79 9.91 -4.24
CA PHE A 216 6.25 10.00 -4.25
C PHE A 216 6.89 8.93 -5.13
N GLU A 217 6.48 7.66 -4.97
CA GLU A 217 7.00 6.53 -5.74
C GLU A 217 6.76 6.70 -7.24
N GLU A 218 5.53 7.00 -7.65
CA GLU A 218 5.20 7.17 -9.08
C GLU A 218 5.85 8.41 -9.71
N LEU A 219 5.93 9.53 -8.97
CA LEU A 219 6.65 10.70 -9.47
C LEU A 219 8.13 10.39 -9.61
N LEU A 220 8.74 9.71 -8.64
CA LEU A 220 10.16 9.36 -8.70
C LEU A 220 10.43 8.41 -9.87
N ASP A 221 9.64 7.36 -10.04
CA ASP A 221 9.76 6.40 -11.14
C ASP A 221 9.57 7.06 -12.52
N ALA A 222 8.71 8.07 -12.62
CA ALA A 222 8.53 8.83 -13.85
C ALA A 222 9.67 9.83 -14.12
N LEU A 223 10.33 10.36 -13.09
CA LEU A 223 11.39 11.37 -13.22
C LEU A 223 12.80 10.75 -13.38
N LEU A 224 13.09 9.64 -12.72
CA LEU A 224 14.41 9.00 -12.71
C LEU A 224 14.96 8.61 -14.09
N PRO A 225 14.15 8.11 -15.05
CA PRO A 225 14.62 7.77 -16.40
C PRO A 225 15.19 8.99 -17.16
N HIS A 226 14.77 10.20 -16.78
CA HIS A 226 15.25 11.45 -17.37
C HIS A 226 16.42 12.07 -16.58
N CYS A 227 16.82 11.44 -15.48
CA CYS A 227 17.90 11.91 -14.62
C CYS A 227 19.20 11.18 -14.95
N ASP A 228 20.22 11.96 -15.27
CA ASP A 228 21.56 11.44 -15.53
C ASP A 228 22.26 10.98 -14.24
N ALA A 229 23.30 10.17 -14.34
CA ALA A 229 23.95 9.54 -13.18
C ALA A 229 24.44 10.55 -12.13
N ALA A 230 24.81 11.77 -12.56
CA ALA A 230 25.28 12.84 -11.69
C ALA A 230 24.19 13.37 -10.73
N ILE A 231 22.93 13.46 -11.19
CA ILE A 231 21.81 13.99 -10.38
C ILE A 231 20.94 12.89 -9.78
N ARG A 232 21.05 11.66 -10.27
CA ARG A 232 20.21 10.54 -9.82
C ARG A 232 20.29 10.34 -8.31
N LYS A 233 21.49 10.38 -7.72
CA LYS A 233 21.68 10.24 -6.28
C LYS A 233 20.98 11.35 -5.49
N SER A 234 21.18 12.61 -5.86
CA SER A 234 20.61 13.75 -5.13
C SER A 234 19.08 13.77 -5.21
N VAL A 235 18.51 13.36 -6.35
CA VAL A 235 17.05 13.23 -6.51
C VAL A 235 16.49 12.13 -5.62
N ILE A 236 17.14 10.97 -5.56
CA ILE A 236 16.71 9.85 -4.69
C ILE A 236 16.82 10.25 -3.21
N ASP A 237 17.93 10.89 -2.81
CA ASP A 237 18.14 11.35 -1.44
C ASP A 237 17.06 12.37 -1.04
N ALA A 238 16.72 13.31 -1.93
CA ALA A 238 15.65 14.27 -1.71
C ALA A 238 14.27 13.59 -1.59
N ALA A 239 13.94 12.67 -2.49
CA ALA A 239 12.69 11.92 -2.44
C ALA A 239 12.54 11.15 -1.12
N ALA A 240 13.58 10.40 -0.73
CA ALA A 240 13.59 9.63 0.52
C ALA A 240 13.45 10.55 1.76
N HIS A 241 14.12 11.70 1.75
CA HIS A 241 14.02 12.67 2.85
C HIS A 241 12.61 13.25 2.99
N PHE A 242 12.01 13.73 1.89
CA PHE A 242 10.69 14.35 1.93
C PHE A 242 9.57 13.33 2.17
N GLU A 243 9.71 12.12 1.66
CA GLU A 243 8.76 11.02 1.92
C GLU A 243 8.77 10.61 3.41
N HIS A 244 9.97 10.49 4.01
CA HIS A 244 10.10 10.24 5.44
C HIS A 244 9.51 11.36 6.30
N THR A 245 9.84 12.62 5.99
CA THR A 245 9.33 13.76 6.76
C THR A 245 7.82 13.94 6.63
N SER A 246 7.21 13.56 5.49
CA SER A 246 5.76 13.57 5.32
C SER A 246 5.05 12.68 6.33
N ARG A 247 5.63 11.52 6.65
CA ARG A 247 5.07 10.59 7.66
C ARG A 247 5.12 11.15 9.10
N LEU A 248 5.99 12.13 9.34
CA LEU A 248 6.11 12.82 10.63
C LEU A 248 5.27 14.11 10.67
N GLY A 249 4.93 14.65 9.50
CA GLY A 249 4.14 15.86 9.33
C GLY A 249 2.64 15.59 9.38
N SER A 250 1.86 16.68 9.42
CA SER A 250 0.40 16.64 9.33
C SER A 250 -0.15 17.10 7.98
N LYS A 251 0.69 17.73 7.15
CA LYS A 251 0.31 18.33 5.87
C LYS A 251 1.22 17.83 4.76
N ASP A 252 0.82 16.71 4.16
CA ASP A 252 1.55 16.02 3.09
C ASP A 252 1.91 16.92 1.90
N ILE A 253 1.02 17.85 1.54
CA ILE A 253 1.23 18.76 0.41
C ILE A 253 2.52 19.59 0.54
N TYR A 254 2.93 19.96 1.75
CA TYR A 254 4.15 20.76 1.94
C TYR A 254 5.41 19.95 1.63
N HIS A 255 5.42 18.66 1.97
CA HIS A 255 6.55 17.78 1.71
C HIS A 255 6.65 17.45 0.21
N LEU A 256 5.52 17.21 -0.45
CA LEU A 256 5.45 17.00 -1.89
C LEU A 256 5.90 18.25 -2.66
N ASP A 257 5.42 19.44 -2.28
CA ASP A 257 5.79 20.71 -2.91
C ASP A 257 7.28 21.02 -2.72
N ALA A 258 7.82 20.75 -1.53
CA ALA A 258 9.25 20.91 -1.25
C ALA A 258 10.11 19.95 -2.09
N PHE A 259 9.70 18.69 -2.24
CA PHE A 259 10.39 17.74 -3.12
C PHE A 259 10.39 18.20 -4.57
N ILE A 260 9.24 18.60 -5.10
CA ILE A 260 9.11 19.04 -6.49
C ILE A 260 9.93 20.30 -6.75
N ALA A 261 9.90 21.28 -5.84
CA ALA A 261 10.73 22.48 -5.94
C ALA A 261 12.22 22.14 -5.93
N THR A 262 12.63 21.22 -5.04
CA THR A 262 14.02 20.75 -4.95
C THR A 262 14.45 20.04 -6.24
N PHE A 263 13.62 19.14 -6.75
CA PHE A 263 13.84 18.47 -8.03
C PHE A 263 13.99 19.49 -9.17
N MET A 264 13.06 20.44 -9.29
CA MET A 264 13.10 21.48 -10.33
C MET A 264 14.40 22.29 -10.27
N SER A 265 14.89 22.61 -9.07
CA SER A 265 16.18 23.31 -8.90
C SER A 265 17.35 22.45 -9.40
N ILE A 266 17.46 21.22 -8.92
CA ILE A 266 18.54 20.29 -9.28
C ILE A 266 18.55 20.06 -10.80
N TYR A 267 17.38 19.81 -11.38
CA TYR A 267 17.25 19.51 -12.80
C TYR A 267 17.54 20.74 -13.67
N LYS A 268 17.13 21.93 -13.25
CA LYS A 268 17.45 23.19 -13.95
C LYS A 268 18.95 23.48 -13.96
N ASP A 269 19.61 23.30 -12.82
CA ASP A 269 21.06 23.48 -12.71
C ASP A 269 21.78 22.49 -13.62
N PHE A 270 21.35 21.22 -13.63
CA PHE A 270 21.87 20.20 -14.52
C PHE A 270 21.75 20.61 -16.00
N LEU A 271 20.56 21.02 -16.44
CA LEU A 271 20.33 21.49 -17.82
C LEU A 271 21.22 22.69 -18.17
N SER A 272 21.48 23.59 -17.22
CA SER A 272 22.37 24.75 -17.44
C SER A 272 23.84 24.38 -17.56
N THR A 273 24.27 23.28 -16.93
CA THR A 273 25.68 22.83 -16.93
C THR A 273 26.08 22.04 -18.18
N GLY A 274 25.17 21.74 -19.10
CA GLY A 274 25.47 21.25 -20.45
C GLY A 274 26.20 19.90 -20.55
N LYS A 275 26.25 19.11 -19.47
CA LYS A 275 26.77 17.74 -19.51
C LYS A 275 25.68 16.81 -20.05
N HIS A 276 25.59 16.75 -21.38
CA HIS A 276 24.81 15.77 -22.12
C HIS A 276 25.61 14.48 -22.33
#